data_AF-A0A0G0ZAB5-F1
#
_entry.id   AF-A0A0G0ZAB5-F1
#
_cell.length_a   1.000
_cell.length_b   1.000
_cell.length_c   1.000
_cell.angle_alpha   90.00
_cell.angle_beta   90.00
_cell.angle_gamma   90.00
#
_symmetry.space_group_name_H-M   'P 1'
#
loop_
_entity.id
_entity.type
_entity.pdbx_description
1 polymer ?
#
loop_
_entity_poly.entity_id
_entity_poly.type
_entity_poly.pdbx_seq_one_letter_code
_entity_poly.pdbx_strand_id
1 'polypeptide(L)'
;MVHTSSPQCIGIILDGNRRFAKANNLPTLEGHRRGLEKVKDIMGWARKAEVPFVVAYAFSTENWNRAQEEVSYLMGLFKEMLTQKLADFKNILTEFKGRERRMGR
;
A
#
# COMPACT_ATOMS: atom_id res chain seq x y z
N MET A 1 22.67 17.38 0.53
CA MET A 1 22.47 18.01 -0.79
C MET A 1 21.44 17.18 -1.50
N VAL A 2 20.28 17.74 -1.86
CA VAL A 2 19.27 17.01 -2.63
C VAL A 2 19.79 16.93 -4.06
N HIS A 3 19.98 15.74 -4.62
CA HIS A 3 20.28 15.59 -6.05
C HIS A 3 19.12 16.20 -6.84
N THR A 4 19.37 17.29 -7.57
CA THR A 4 18.35 18.10 -8.26
C THR A 4 17.62 17.37 -9.39
N SER A 5 18.01 16.13 -9.69
CA SER A 5 17.40 15.26 -10.70
C SER A 5 16.47 14.17 -10.14
N SER A 6 16.42 13.95 -8.82
CA SER A 6 15.57 12.90 -8.23
C SER A 6 14.15 13.38 -7.95
N PRO A 7 13.12 12.57 -8.25
CA PRO A 7 11.73 12.93 -8.00
C PRO A 7 11.50 13.15 -6.50
N GLN A 8 10.81 14.24 -6.17
CA GLN A 8 10.48 14.56 -4.78
C GLN A 8 9.31 13.71 -4.25
N CYS A 9 8.48 13.17 -5.15
CA CYS A 9 7.32 12.36 -4.80
C CYS A 9 7.11 11.24 -5.81
N ILE A 10 6.84 10.04 -5.33
CA ILE A 10 6.46 8.88 -6.14
C ILE A 10 5.03 8.47 -5.78
N GLY A 11 4.13 8.50 -6.77
CA GLY A 11 2.80 7.92 -6.67
C GLY A 11 2.78 6.48 -7.19
N ILE A 12 2.15 5.57 -6.45
CA ILE A 12 2.08 4.15 -6.78
C ILE A 12 0.61 3.72 -6.77
N ILE A 13 0.16 3.10 -7.86
CA ILE A 13 -1.14 2.43 -7.92
C ILE A 13 -0.91 0.93 -7.69
N LEU A 14 -1.51 0.37 -6.65
CA LEU A 14 -1.33 -1.04 -6.26
C LEU A 14 -2.25 -1.97 -7.08
N ASP A 15 -2.12 -1.94 -8.39
CA ASP A 15 -2.92 -2.74 -9.32
C ASP A 15 -2.25 -4.09 -9.65
N GLY A 16 -3.04 -5.04 -10.14
CA GLY A 16 -2.57 -6.33 -10.63
C GLY A 16 -2.68 -7.48 -9.63
N ASN A 17 -2.90 -7.21 -8.35
CA ASN A 17 -2.94 -8.23 -7.29
C ASN A 17 -3.87 -9.43 -7.59
N ARG A 18 -5.11 -9.15 -8.04
CA ARG A 18 -6.08 -10.20 -8.42
C ARG A 18 -5.65 -11.00 -9.64
N ARG A 19 -5.08 -10.33 -10.66
CA ARG A 19 -4.58 -10.95 -11.88
C ARG A 19 -3.37 -11.84 -11.58
N PHE A 20 -2.46 -11.36 -10.73
CA PHE A 20 -1.33 -12.12 -10.23
C PHE A 20 -1.77 -13.40 -9.50
N ALA A 21 -2.72 -13.28 -8.57
CA ALA A 21 -3.24 -14.44 -7.84
C ALA A 21 -3.83 -15.49 -8.81
N LYS A 22 -4.68 -15.05 -9.73
CA LYS A 22 -5.29 -15.91 -10.75
C LYS A 22 -4.24 -16.61 -11.63
N ALA A 23 -3.22 -15.89 -12.10
CA ALA A 23 -2.16 -16.44 -12.95
C ALA A 23 -1.30 -17.49 -12.24
N ASN A 24 -1.28 -17.51 -10.91
CA ASN A 24 -0.48 -18.42 -10.09
C ASN A 24 -1.34 -19.47 -9.34
N ASN A 25 -2.63 -19.59 -9.66
CA ASN A 25 -3.58 -20.44 -8.94
C ASN A 25 -3.61 -20.20 -7.41
N LEU A 26 -3.50 -18.93 -7.01
CA LEU A 26 -3.54 -18.51 -5.61
C LEU A 26 -4.89 -17.86 -5.26
N PRO A 27 -5.32 -17.91 -3.98
CA PRO A 27 -6.44 -17.12 -3.51
C PRO A 27 -6.23 -15.62 -3.77
N THR A 28 -7.30 -14.89 -4.08
CA THR A 28 -7.26 -13.42 -4.30
C THR A 28 -6.55 -12.68 -3.16
N LEU A 29 -6.81 -13.09 -1.92
CA LEU A 29 -6.22 -12.50 -0.72
C LEU A 29 -4.69 -12.61 -0.70
N GLU A 30 -4.13 -13.72 -1.18
CA GLU A 30 -2.68 -13.91 -1.27
C GLU A 30 -2.05 -12.93 -2.29
N GLY A 31 -2.77 -12.63 -3.38
CA GLY A 31 -2.35 -11.57 -4.31
C GLY A 31 -2.24 -10.21 -3.64
N HIS A 32 -3.20 -9.86 -2.79
CA HIS A 32 -3.18 -8.60 -2.03
C HIS A 32 -2.06 -8.57 -1.00
N ARG A 33 -1.83 -9.67 -0.29
CA ARG A 33 -0.73 -9.82 0.68
C ARG A 33 0.63 -9.59 0.01
N ARG A 34 0.88 -10.20 -1.16
CA ARG A 34 2.13 -10.00 -1.92
C ARG A 34 2.26 -8.60 -2.51
N GLY A 35 1.15 -8.00 -2.96
CA GLY A 35 1.13 -6.60 -3.38
C GLY A 35 1.62 -5.66 -2.27
N LEU A 36 1.18 -5.91 -1.04
CA LEU A 36 1.59 -5.16 0.14
C LEU A 36 3.08 -5.36 0.48
N GLU A 37 3.61 -6.57 0.36
CA GLU A 37 5.05 -6.84 0.50
C GLU A 37 5.87 -6.05 -0.53
N LYS A 38 5.37 -5.95 -1.76
CA LYS A 38 6.04 -5.16 -2.81
C LYS A 38 6.10 -3.66 -2.46
N VAL A 39 5.09 -3.12 -1.78
CA VAL A 39 5.13 -1.73 -1.27
C VAL A 39 6.28 -1.56 -0.30
N LYS A 40 6.54 -2.53 0.59
CA LYS A 40 7.68 -2.48 1.52
C LYS A 40 9.01 -2.41 0.77
N ASP A 41 9.18 -3.20 -0.27
CA ASP A 41 10.38 -3.16 -1.12
C ASP A 41 10.55 -1.77 -1.76
N ILE A 42 9.48 -1.22 -2.33
CA ILE A 42 9.51 0.09 -2.99
C ILE A 42 9.83 1.21 -1.99
N MET A 43 9.29 1.18 -0.78
CA MET A 43 9.66 2.13 0.28
C MET A 43 11.14 2.02 0.65
N GLY A 44 11.69 0.80 0.69
CA GLY A 44 13.12 0.56 0.86
C GLY A 44 13.96 1.17 -0.26
N TRP A 45 13.52 1.06 -1.51
CA TRP A 45 14.19 1.66 -2.67
C TRP A 45 14.08 3.18 -2.68
N ALA A 46 12.89 3.73 -2.43
CA ALA A 46 12.66 5.17 -2.33
C ALA A 46 13.53 5.82 -1.25
N ARG A 47 13.67 5.16 -0.10
CA ARG A 47 14.58 5.61 0.97
C ARG A 47 16.05 5.63 0.52
N LYS A 48 16.51 4.58 -0.17
CA LYS A 48 17.88 4.52 -0.71
C LYS A 48 18.12 5.59 -1.79
N ALA A 49 17.09 5.94 -2.54
CA ALA A 49 17.12 6.98 -3.55
C ALA A 49 16.85 8.40 -2.99
N GLU A 50 16.76 8.55 -1.66
CA GLU A 50 16.51 9.81 -0.97
C GLU A 50 15.22 10.53 -1.43
N VAL A 51 14.21 9.76 -1.85
CA VAL A 51 12.90 10.29 -2.23
C VAL A 51 12.10 10.64 -0.97
N PRO A 52 11.72 11.91 -0.75
CA PRO A 52 11.05 12.33 0.48
C PRO A 52 9.63 11.79 0.65
N PHE A 53 8.87 11.63 -0.45
CA PHE A 53 7.46 11.26 -0.40
C PHE A 53 7.14 10.04 -1.27
N VAL A 54 6.41 9.08 -0.69
CA VAL A 54 5.82 7.96 -1.41
C VAL A 54 4.33 7.91 -1.07
N VAL A 55 3.49 7.94 -2.11
CA VAL A 55 2.03 7.89 -1.98
C VAL A 55 1.55 6.60 -2.63
N ALA A 56 0.94 5.71 -1.84
CA ALA A 56 0.35 4.49 -2.36
C ALA A 56 -1.17 4.61 -2.45
N TYR A 57 -1.72 4.50 -3.66
CA TYR A 57 -3.15 4.37 -3.89
C TYR A 57 -3.59 2.93 -3.59
N ALA A 58 -3.89 2.72 -2.30
CA ALA A 58 -4.13 1.39 -1.75
C ALA A 58 -5.59 0.91 -1.92
N PHE A 59 -6.56 1.84 -1.92
CA PHE A 59 -7.98 1.51 -1.97
C PHE A 59 -8.79 2.63 -2.61
N SER A 60 -9.62 2.30 -3.61
CA SER A 60 -10.47 3.27 -4.32
C SER A 60 -11.88 3.36 -3.71
N THR A 61 -12.62 4.43 -3.99
CA THR A 61 -14.02 4.58 -3.59
C THR A 61 -14.94 3.53 -4.21
N GLU A 62 -14.57 3.00 -5.36
CA GLU A 62 -15.31 1.97 -6.09
C GLU A 62 -15.02 0.58 -5.50
N ASN A 63 -13.93 0.43 -4.72
CA ASN A 63 -13.63 -0.84 -4.07
C ASN A 63 -14.60 -1.17 -2.92
N TRP A 64 -15.37 -0.20 -2.44
CA TRP A 64 -16.50 -0.45 -1.53
C TRP A 64 -17.61 -1.31 -2.16
N ASN A 65 -17.66 -1.43 -3.49
CA ASN A 65 -18.65 -2.27 -4.17
C ASN A 65 -18.21 -3.74 -4.28
N ARG A 66 -17.07 -4.13 -3.70
CA ARG A 66 -16.60 -5.52 -3.65
C ARG A 66 -17.30 -6.29 -2.53
N ALA A 67 -17.07 -7.60 -2.49
CA ALA A 67 -17.58 -8.44 -1.41
C ALA A 67 -17.09 -7.94 -0.04
N GLN A 68 -17.98 -7.91 0.96
CA GLN A 68 -17.67 -7.37 2.29
C GLN A 68 -16.48 -8.07 2.94
N GLU A 69 -16.32 -9.38 2.72
CA GLU A 69 -15.19 -10.16 3.20
C GLU A 69 -13.85 -9.65 2.62
N GLU A 70 -13.80 -9.36 1.31
CA GLU A 70 -12.62 -8.83 0.64
C GLU A 70 -12.29 -7.42 1.17
N VAL A 71 -13.30 -6.57 1.37
CA VAL A 71 -13.12 -5.22 1.93
C VAL A 71 -12.57 -5.28 3.35
N SER A 72 -13.17 -6.07 4.23
CA SER A 72 -12.73 -6.24 5.61
C SER A 72 -11.28 -6.75 5.69
N TYR A 73 -10.94 -7.72 4.83
CA TYR A 73 -9.58 -8.25 4.75
C TYR A 73 -8.57 -7.21 4.28
N LEU A 74 -8.90 -6.44 3.23
CA LEU A 74 -8.04 -5.36 2.73
C LEU A 74 -7.77 -4.29 3.80
N MET A 75 -8.80 -3.88 4.54
CA MET A 75 -8.65 -2.93 5.64
C MET A 75 -7.76 -3.50 6.77
N GLY A 76 -7.92 -4.78 7.10
CA GLY A 76 -7.06 -5.49 8.05
C GLY A 76 -5.59 -5.50 7.62
N LEU A 77 -5.33 -5.84 6.36
CA LEU A 77 -3.98 -5.81 5.78
C LEU A 77 -3.35 -4.42 5.80
N PHE A 78 -4.12 -3.37 5.49
CA PHE A 78 -3.59 -2.00 5.57
C PHE A 78 -3.26 -1.62 7.01
N LYS A 79 -4.12 -1.96 7.98
CA LYS A 79 -3.83 -1.73 9.39
C LYS A 79 -2.55 -2.46 9.82
N GLU A 80 -2.37 -3.71 9.45
CA GLU A 80 -1.16 -4.49 9.74
C GLU A 80 0.08 -3.81 9.14
N MET A 81 0.02 -3.38 7.88
CA MET A 81 1.13 -2.69 7.23
C MET A 81 1.53 -1.41 7.96
N LEU A 82 0.55 -0.57 8.27
CA LEU A 82 0.76 0.73 8.91
C LEU A 82 1.32 0.59 10.33
N THR A 83 0.93 -0.46 11.05
CA THR A 83 1.30 -0.66 12.46
C THR A 83 2.58 -1.48 12.64
N GLN A 84 2.75 -2.57 11.89
CA GLN A 84 3.83 -3.53 12.10
C GLN A 84 4.97 -3.34 11.10
N LYS A 85 4.66 -3.19 9.81
CA LYS A 85 5.68 -3.19 8.76
C LYS A 85 6.36 -1.83 8.57
N LEU A 86 5.68 -0.74 8.93
CA LEU A 86 6.25 0.61 8.92
C LEU A 86 7.03 0.96 10.19
N ALA A 87 6.82 0.23 11.30
CA ALA A 87 7.60 0.41 12.52
C ALA A 87 9.11 0.17 12.30
N ASP A 88 9.46 -0.66 11.31
CA ASP A 88 10.84 -0.91 10.89
C ASP A 88 11.52 0.34 10.30
N PHE A 89 10.74 1.32 9.82
CA PHE A 89 11.25 2.54 9.23
C PHE A 89 11.25 3.68 10.25
N LYS A 90 12.39 3.86 10.93
CA LYS A 90 12.61 5.01 11.82
C LYS A 90 12.53 6.33 11.03
N ASN A 91 11.86 7.33 11.62
CA ASN A 91 11.69 8.68 11.07
C ASN A 91 10.82 8.80 9.80
N ILE A 92 9.86 7.89 9.59
CA ILE A 92 8.83 8.04 8.57
C ILE A 92 7.52 8.52 9.21
N LEU A 93 6.96 9.62 8.70
CA LEU A 93 5.60 10.03 9.01
C LEU A 93 4.65 9.25 8.10
N THR A 94 3.71 8.53 8.70
CA THR A 94 2.68 7.80 7.97
C THR A 94 1.36 8.53 8.11
N GLU A 95 0.73 8.89 7.00
CA GLU A 95 -0.57 9.56 6.99
C GLU A 95 -1.55 8.82 6.08
N PHE A 96 -2.77 8.58 6.59
CA PHE A 96 -3.88 8.10 5.78
C PHE A 96 -4.68 9.29 5.25
N LYS A 97 -4.94 9.31 3.94
CA LYS A 97 -5.85 10.28 3.30
C LYS A 97 -7.00 9.54 2.64
N GLY A 98 -8.22 9.74 3.11
CA GLY A 98 -9.41 9.09 2.55
C GLY A 98 -10.72 9.45 3.28
N ARG A 99 -11.85 8.96 2.78
CA ARG A 99 -13.17 9.18 3.41
C ARG A 99 -13.32 8.28 4.64
N GLU A 100 -13.11 8.83 5.84
CA GLU A 100 -13.13 8.08 7.12
C GLU A 100 -14.49 7.49 7.50
N ARG A 101 -15.63 8.05 7.04
CA ARG A 101 -16.98 7.65 7.48
C ARG A 101 -17.34 6.18 7.24
N ARG A 102 -16.56 5.42 6.46
CA ARG A 102 -16.78 4.00 6.16
C ARG A 102 -15.78 3.05 6.81
N MET A 103 -14.80 3.57 7.55
CA MET A 103 -13.72 2.77 8.15
C MET A 103 -13.98 2.33 9.60
N GLY A 104 -15.19 2.55 10.13
CA GLY A 104 -15.67 1.94 11.38
C GLY A 104 -14.76 2.18 12.59
N ARG A 105 -14.35 3.43 12.83
CA ARG A 105 -13.81 3.83 14.14
C ARG A 105 -14.93 4.01 15.15
#